data_AF-A0A9E2MEW4-F1
#
_entry.id   AF-A0A9E2MEW4-F1
#
_cell.length_a   1.000
_cell.length_b   1.000
_cell.length_c   1.000
_cell.angle_alpha   90.00
_cell.angle_beta   90.00
_cell.angle_gamma   90.00
#
_symmetry.space_group_name_H-M   'P 1'
#
loop_
_entity.id
_entity.type
_entity.pdbx_description
1 polymer ?
#
loop_
_entity_poly.entity_id
_entity_poly.type
_entity_poly.pdbx_seq_one_letter_code
_entity_poly.pdbx_strand_id
1 'polypeptide(L)'
;VSVLLLAAMIFGVELELDKTYNGPEKLTVSSLGVSMGLPFQWSAIAKKGEGVLLFQATTKDTIVLHSKSMNVTDALNYLNVPHYLDKDLKIFPQERIGKINSRIYRRVYSANGDGRSDANILYVILGPQERAVVMQAHYDAAHENTVMTITLYIAQTLSFTPTKQLRNALDDLDMRLKGGHFVYSKLDGGYEEKRELWLCSDKRYLLMEERTAAGGMSRIQEQKLGKWSVENTHLLLHGDDGLDQLIGITFQDKALLFDSYRSYELANHLCK
;
A
#
# COMPACT_ATOMS: atom_id res chain seq x y z
N VAL A 1 -12.02 6.80 43.77
CA VAL A 1 -11.97 7.30 42.37
C VAL A 1 -10.51 7.43 41.98
N SER A 2 -9.85 6.40 41.46
CA SER A 2 -8.44 6.50 40.98
C SER A 2 -7.88 5.28 40.22
N VAL A 3 -8.68 4.24 39.91
CA VAL A 3 -8.18 3.07 39.14
C VAL A 3 -8.56 3.12 37.65
N LEU A 4 -9.59 3.91 37.28
CA LEU A 4 -10.05 4.03 35.89
C LEU A 4 -9.18 4.94 35.00
N LEU A 5 -8.35 5.81 35.57
CA LEU A 5 -7.48 6.69 34.78
C LEU A 5 -6.18 6.03 34.29
N LEU A 6 -5.72 4.94 34.92
CA LEU A 6 -4.50 4.24 34.49
C LEU A 6 -4.74 3.22 33.36
N ALA A 7 -5.98 2.73 33.20
CA ALA A 7 -6.30 1.72 32.19
C ALA A 7 -6.37 2.27 30.76
N ALA A 8 -6.66 3.56 30.60
CA ALA A 8 -6.74 4.22 29.29
C ALA A 8 -5.35 4.41 28.62
N MET A 9 -4.24 4.32 29.37
CA MET A 9 -2.89 4.39 28.79
C MET A 9 -2.42 3.07 28.15
N ILE A 10 -3.16 1.97 28.36
CA ILE A 10 -2.73 0.64 27.92
C ILE A 10 -3.29 0.30 26.52
N PHE A 11 -4.49 0.79 26.21
CA PHE A 11 -5.17 0.56 24.94
C PHE A 11 -5.07 1.80 24.05
N GLY A 12 -4.34 1.67 22.93
CA GLY A 12 -4.25 2.77 21.96
C GLY A 12 -5.60 3.04 21.30
N VAL A 13 -5.89 4.32 21.04
CA VAL A 13 -7.12 4.74 20.37
C VAL A 13 -7.02 4.41 18.89
N GLU A 14 -8.04 3.73 18.36
CA GLU A 14 -8.10 3.42 16.93
C GLU A 14 -8.32 4.73 16.15
N LEU A 15 -7.47 4.93 15.14
CA LEU A 15 -7.54 6.10 14.29
C LEU A 15 -8.62 5.91 13.22
N GLU A 16 -9.68 6.72 13.32
CA GLU A 16 -10.78 6.77 12.37
C GLU A 16 -10.43 7.66 11.16
N LEU A 17 -11.02 7.35 9.99
CA LEU A 17 -10.86 8.18 8.80
C LEU A 17 -11.45 9.58 9.02
N ASP A 18 -10.76 10.59 8.48
CA ASP A 18 -11.18 12.00 8.49
C ASP A 18 -11.38 12.63 9.88
N LYS A 19 -10.93 11.94 10.94
CA LYS A 19 -10.96 12.44 12.32
C LYS A 19 -9.57 12.86 12.76
N THR A 20 -9.49 14.06 13.35
CA THR A 20 -8.24 14.61 13.87
C THR A 20 -8.05 14.19 15.32
N TYR A 21 -6.87 13.64 15.62
CA TYR A 21 -6.40 13.30 16.96
C TYR A 21 -5.27 14.24 17.36
N ASN A 22 -5.15 14.60 18.63
CA ASN A 22 -4.13 15.54 19.12
C ASN A 22 -3.28 14.87 20.18
N GLY A 23 -1.95 14.94 20.03
CA GLY A 23 -1.03 14.34 20.97
C GLY A 23 -0.99 15.08 22.32
N PRO A 24 -0.56 14.40 23.39
CA PRO A 24 0.09 13.08 23.38
C PRO A 24 -0.93 11.95 23.49
N GLU A 25 -0.91 11.02 22.53
CA GLU A 25 -1.88 9.91 22.49
C GLU A 25 -1.25 8.66 21.88
N LYS A 26 -1.59 7.46 22.36
CA LYS A 26 -1.18 6.22 21.72
C LYS A 26 -2.23 5.87 20.66
N LEU A 27 -1.83 5.83 19.41
CA LEU A 27 -2.70 5.54 18.28
C LEU A 27 -2.51 4.11 17.82
N THR A 28 -3.61 3.43 17.54
CA THR A 28 -3.64 2.21 16.74
C THR A 28 -4.10 2.59 15.34
N VAL A 29 -3.28 2.25 14.34
CA VAL A 29 -3.54 2.57 12.95
C VAL A 29 -3.75 1.25 12.20
N SER A 30 -4.99 0.77 12.16
CA SER A 30 -5.29 -0.51 11.49
C SER A 30 -4.96 -0.47 10.01
N SER A 31 -5.14 0.65 9.30
CA SER A 31 -4.77 0.73 7.88
C SER A 31 -3.29 0.43 7.60
N LEU A 32 -2.41 0.73 8.56
CA LEU A 32 -0.98 0.44 8.51
C LEU A 32 -0.61 -0.86 9.26
N GLY A 33 -1.52 -1.36 10.11
CA GLY A 33 -1.31 -2.47 11.03
C GLY A 33 -0.20 -2.20 12.04
N VAL A 34 -0.16 -0.98 12.57
CA VAL A 34 0.83 -0.54 13.56
C VAL A 34 0.15 0.19 14.71
N SER A 35 0.90 0.36 15.78
CA SER A 35 0.58 1.25 16.88
C SER A 35 1.77 2.17 17.12
N MET A 36 1.50 3.44 17.39
CA MET A 36 2.52 4.48 17.53
C MET A 36 2.12 5.52 18.57
N GLY A 37 3.11 6.21 19.15
CA GLY A 37 2.85 7.38 19.99
C GLY A 37 2.76 8.65 19.14
N LEU A 38 1.65 9.38 19.25
CA LEU A 38 1.51 10.74 18.72
C LEU A 38 2.19 11.72 19.69
N PRO A 39 3.23 12.45 19.27
CA PRO A 39 3.92 13.40 20.16
C PRO A 39 3.06 14.60 20.55
N PHE A 40 3.44 15.27 21.64
CA PHE A 40 2.83 16.54 22.05
C PHE A 40 2.84 17.57 20.92
N GLN A 41 1.77 18.38 20.78
CA GLN A 41 1.59 19.40 19.72
C GLN A 41 1.52 18.87 18.28
N TRP A 42 1.51 17.56 18.06
CA TRP A 42 1.23 16.97 16.76
C TRP A 42 -0.22 16.52 16.70
N SER A 43 -0.83 16.77 15.55
CA SER A 43 -2.14 16.24 15.19
C SER A 43 -1.98 15.11 14.19
N ALA A 44 -2.87 14.13 14.21
CA ALA A 44 -2.92 13.02 13.28
C ALA A 44 -4.28 12.94 12.59
N ILE A 45 -4.28 12.65 11.30
CA ILE A 45 -5.48 12.35 10.51
C ILE A 45 -5.16 11.25 9.50
N ALA A 46 -6.06 10.28 9.33
CA ALA A 46 -5.98 9.35 8.21
C ALA A 46 -6.91 9.81 7.10
N LYS A 47 -6.38 9.74 5.89
CA LYS A 47 -7.09 10.00 4.66
C LYS A 47 -7.09 8.74 3.81
N LYS A 48 -8.23 8.45 3.18
CA LYS A 48 -8.37 7.26 2.34
C LYS A 48 -7.40 7.37 1.15
N GLY A 49 -6.50 6.40 1.03
CA GLY A 49 -5.53 6.33 -0.07
C GLY A 49 -4.24 7.15 0.12
N GLU A 50 -4.17 8.03 1.12
CA GLU A 50 -3.02 8.93 1.35
C GLU A 50 -2.19 8.54 2.59
N GLY A 51 -2.67 7.57 3.37
CA GLY A 51 -2.01 7.11 4.59
C GLY A 51 -2.40 7.93 5.82
N VAL A 52 -1.48 8.03 6.78
CA VAL A 52 -1.64 8.87 7.97
C VAL A 52 -0.79 10.13 7.82
N LEU A 53 -1.45 11.28 7.88
CA LEU A 53 -0.80 12.58 7.92
C LEU A 53 -0.68 13.03 9.38
N LEU A 54 0.53 13.41 9.78
CA LEU A 54 0.82 14.12 11.00
C LEU A 54 1.22 15.55 10.66
N PHE A 55 0.72 16.51 11.42
CA PHE A 55 0.99 17.93 11.19
C PHE A 55 0.97 18.71 12.51
N GLN A 56 1.62 19.87 12.54
CA GLN A 56 1.48 20.84 13.62
C GLN A 56 0.70 22.05 13.11
N ALA A 57 -0.32 22.50 13.84
CA ALA A 57 -1.14 23.64 13.41
C ALA A 57 -0.35 24.96 13.28
N THR A 58 0.79 25.06 13.96
CA THR A 58 1.63 26.27 14.02
C THR A 58 2.76 26.29 13.00
N THR A 59 3.02 25.18 12.30
CA THR A 59 4.11 25.07 11.32
C THR A 59 3.61 24.50 10.00
N LYS A 60 4.48 24.50 8.98
CA LYS A 60 4.23 23.81 7.70
C LYS A 60 4.80 22.39 7.68
N ASP A 61 5.30 21.93 8.83
CA ASP A 61 5.95 20.63 8.91
C ASP A 61 4.91 19.52 8.88
N THR A 62 5.14 18.54 8.02
CA THR A 62 4.22 17.42 7.82
C THR A 62 4.98 16.11 7.81
N ILE A 63 4.35 15.06 8.30
CA ILE A 63 4.87 13.70 8.27
C ILE A 63 3.78 12.81 7.70
N VAL A 64 4.09 12.08 6.64
CA VAL A 64 3.18 11.11 6.03
C VAL A 64 3.69 9.71 6.29
N LEU A 65 2.82 8.85 6.78
CA LEU A 65 3.08 7.43 6.99
C LEU A 65 2.21 6.59 6.06
N HIS A 66 2.83 5.68 5.32
CA HIS A 66 2.14 4.71 4.48
C HIS A 66 2.76 3.32 4.61
N SER A 67 1.95 2.30 4.34
CA SER A 67 2.39 0.91 4.36
C SER A 67 2.91 0.50 2.98
N LYS A 68 3.88 -0.41 2.98
CA LYS A 68 4.41 -1.02 1.76
C LYS A 68 4.92 -2.43 2.04
N SER A 69 4.92 -3.29 1.04
CA SER A 69 5.65 -4.56 1.10
C SER A 69 7.08 -4.35 0.65
N MET A 70 8.05 -4.64 1.52
CA MET A 70 9.49 -4.51 1.28
C MET A 70 10.29 -5.48 2.15
N ASN A 71 11.29 -6.12 1.55
CA ASN A 71 12.42 -6.67 2.28
C ASN A 71 13.55 -5.64 2.45
N VAL A 72 14.68 -6.05 3.04
CA VAL A 72 15.84 -5.16 3.25
C VAL A 72 16.39 -4.61 1.94
N THR A 73 16.51 -5.45 0.90
CA THR A 73 17.03 -5.04 -0.41
C THR A 73 16.11 -4.01 -1.05
N ASP A 74 14.79 -4.22 -0.99
CA ASP A 74 13.80 -3.29 -1.50
C ASP A 74 13.84 -1.95 -0.76
N ALA A 75 14.02 -1.97 0.56
CA ALA A 75 14.16 -0.75 1.36
C ALA A 75 15.39 0.07 0.96
N LEU A 76 16.53 -0.59 0.74
CA LEU A 76 17.75 0.08 0.29
C LEU A 76 17.60 0.63 -1.12
N ASN A 77 16.96 -0.11 -2.04
CA ASN A 77 16.69 0.36 -3.39
C ASN A 77 15.71 1.54 -3.38
N TYR A 78 14.66 1.46 -2.58
CA TYR A 78 13.67 2.51 -2.41
C TYR A 78 14.33 3.81 -1.93
N LEU A 79 15.22 3.74 -0.95
CA LEU A 79 15.95 4.91 -0.45
C LEU A 79 17.05 5.43 -1.40
N ASN A 80 17.32 4.75 -2.53
CA ASN A 80 18.31 5.17 -3.52
C ASN A 80 17.72 5.83 -4.76
N VAL A 81 16.39 5.84 -4.89
CA VAL A 81 15.73 6.46 -6.02
C VAL A 81 15.12 7.81 -5.63
N PRO A 82 14.98 8.75 -6.58
CA PRO A 82 14.25 9.98 -6.33
C PRO A 82 12.74 9.75 -6.29
N HIS A 83 12.03 10.51 -5.44
CA HIS A 83 10.59 10.38 -5.19
C HIS A 83 9.81 11.62 -5.59
N TYR A 84 8.52 11.47 -5.88
CA TYR A 84 7.62 12.57 -6.19
C TYR A 84 6.85 12.97 -4.92
N LEU A 85 6.90 14.25 -4.57
CA LEU A 85 6.04 14.86 -3.55
C LEU A 85 4.68 15.26 -4.13
N ASP A 86 4.69 15.74 -5.38
CA ASP A 86 3.54 16.11 -6.19
C ASP A 86 3.90 15.86 -7.67
N LYS A 87 2.95 16.05 -8.60
CA LYS A 87 3.10 15.81 -10.04
C LYS A 87 4.39 16.40 -10.62
N ASP A 88 4.78 17.58 -10.14
CA ASP A 88 5.92 18.33 -10.67
C ASP A 88 7.12 18.43 -9.71
N LEU A 89 6.97 18.00 -8.44
CA LEU A 89 7.99 18.17 -7.42
C LEU A 89 8.69 16.85 -7.11
N LYS A 90 9.94 16.72 -7.57
CA LYS A 90 10.79 15.56 -7.33
C LYS A 90 11.87 15.87 -6.29
N ILE A 91 12.04 14.95 -5.34
CA ILE A 91 13.10 14.98 -4.33
C ILE A 91 14.14 13.92 -4.64
N PHE A 92 15.41 14.29 -4.43
CA PHE A 92 16.56 13.47 -4.76
C PHE A 92 17.30 13.06 -3.50
N PRO A 93 17.78 11.81 -3.45
CA PRO A 93 18.48 11.30 -2.30
C PRO A 93 19.75 12.09 -2.04
N GLN A 94 19.90 12.57 -0.80
CA GLN A 94 21.10 13.19 -0.27
C GLN A 94 21.82 12.21 0.66
N GLU A 95 23.10 12.48 0.88
CA GLU A 95 23.94 11.71 1.82
C GLU A 95 23.95 10.19 1.55
N ARG A 96 24.50 9.42 2.50
CA ARG A 96 24.42 7.95 2.52
C ARG A 96 23.20 7.51 3.32
N ILE A 97 22.71 6.31 3.04
CA ILE A 97 21.65 5.69 3.86
C ILE A 97 22.19 5.48 5.28
N GLY A 98 21.51 6.08 6.25
CA GLY A 98 21.74 5.86 7.67
C GLY A 98 20.99 4.62 8.15
N LYS A 99 21.72 3.60 8.59
CA LYS A 99 21.15 2.44 9.27
C LYS A 99 21.10 2.72 10.76
N ILE A 100 19.90 2.94 11.31
CA ILE A 100 19.71 3.22 12.73
C ILE A 100 19.75 1.92 13.54
N ASN A 101 19.12 0.86 13.04
CA ASN A 101 19.19 -0.50 13.59
C ASN A 101 18.88 -1.53 12.49
N SER A 102 18.57 -2.78 12.86
CA SER A 102 18.25 -3.84 11.89
C SER A 102 16.96 -3.59 11.09
N ARG A 103 16.04 -2.78 11.62
CA ARG A 103 14.71 -2.53 11.02
C ARG A 103 14.51 -1.12 10.48
N ILE A 104 15.27 -0.12 10.92
CA ILE A 104 15.06 1.29 10.57
C ILE A 104 16.22 1.79 9.70
N TYR A 105 15.87 2.22 8.49
CA TYR A 105 16.75 2.87 7.53
C TYR A 105 16.26 4.29 7.27
N ARG A 106 17.17 5.22 7.07
CA ARG A 106 16.87 6.64 6.91
C ARG A 106 17.69 7.24 5.79
N ARG A 107 17.13 8.19 5.05
CA ARG A 107 17.90 9.06 4.15
C ARG A 107 17.30 10.45 4.03
N VAL A 108 18.17 11.44 3.95
CA VAL A 108 17.81 12.84 3.69
C VAL A 108 17.59 13.03 2.18
N TYR A 109 16.68 13.91 1.82
CA TYR A 109 16.32 14.23 0.44
C TYR A 109 16.17 15.74 0.26
N SER A 110 16.45 16.23 -0.94
CA SER A 110 16.22 17.63 -1.32
C SER A 110 15.58 17.74 -2.70
N ALA A 111 14.78 18.80 -2.92
CA ALA A 111 14.34 19.15 -4.26
C ALA A 111 15.51 19.77 -5.05
N ASN A 112 15.53 19.62 -6.37
CA ASN A 112 16.64 20.08 -7.24
C ASN A 112 16.99 21.57 -7.03
N GLY A 113 18.26 21.82 -6.69
CA GLY A 113 19.05 22.97 -7.16
C GLY A 113 18.86 24.33 -6.50
N ASP A 114 17.71 24.62 -5.89
CA ASP A 114 17.55 25.86 -5.13
C ASP A 114 17.67 25.58 -3.65
N GLY A 115 18.40 26.45 -2.94
CA GLY A 115 18.47 26.52 -1.49
C GLY A 115 17.13 26.92 -0.86
N ARG A 116 16.04 26.25 -1.26
CA ARG A 116 14.76 26.28 -0.58
C ARG A 116 15.00 25.80 0.85
N SER A 117 14.34 26.50 1.77
CA SER A 117 14.28 26.14 3.19
C SER A 117 13.78 24.72 3.42
N ASP A 118 13.08 24.11 2.46
CA ASP A 118 12.33 22.90 2.75
C ASP A 118 13.15 21.63 2.51
N ALA A 119 13.42 20.91 3.60
CA ALA A 119 14.15 19.65 3.62
C ALA A 119 13.18 18.46 3.73
N ASN A 120 13.64 17.29 3.27
CA ASN A 120 12.85 16.07 3.30
C ASN A 120 13.67 14.95 3.94
N ILE A 121 13.03 14.12 4.74
CA ILE A 121 13.66 12.93 5.30
C ILE A 121 12.72 11.75 5.20
N LEU A 122 13.25 10.63 4.68
CA LEU A 122 12.51 9.40 4.52
C LEU A 122 13.08 8.34 5.45
N TYR A 123 12.18 7.62 6.11
CA TYR A 123 12.46 6.44 6.91
C TYR A 123 11.74 5.25 6.30
N VAL A 124 12.44 4.12 6.24
CA VAL A 124 11.83 2.81 5.99
C VAL A 124 11.97 1.99 7.28
N ILE A 125 10.82 1.62 7.84
CA ILE A 125 10.71 0.86 9.09
C ILE A 125 10.19 -0.53 8.74
N LEU A 126 11.07 -1.52 8.76
CA LEU A 126 10.75 -2.90 8.45
C LEU A 126 10.02 -3.57 9.63
N GLY A 127 9.03 -4.37 9.27
CA GLY A 127 8.21 -5.19 10.14
C GLY A 127 8.23 -6.66 9.73
N PRO A 128 7.41 -7.49 10.38
CA PRO A 128 7.31 -8.90 10.06
C PRO A 128 6.65 -9.13 8.68
N GLN A 129 6.94 -10.27 8.05
CA GLN A 129 6.31 -10.72 6.80
C GLN A 129 6.43 -9.69 5.66
N GLU A 130 7.63 -9.14 5.47
CA GLU A 130 7.92 -8.13 4.44
C GLU A 130 7.06 -6.86 4.54
N ARG A 131 6.38 -6.62 5.66
CA ARG A 131 5.65 -5.36 5.86
C ARG A 131 6.64 -4.28 6.22
N ALA A 132 6.43 -3.09 5.67
CA ALA A 132 7.18 -1.90 6.02
C ALA A 132 6.23 -0.71 6.19
N VAL A 133 6.65 0.24 7.03
CA VAL A 133 6.10 1.59 7.05
C VAL A 133 7.14 2.52 6.48
N VAL A 134 6.75 3.26 5.46
CA VAL A 134 7.53 4.39 4.95
C VAL A 134 6.99 5.64 5.62
N MET A 135 7.88 6.38 6.26
CA MET A 135 7.56 7.64 6.91
C MET A 135 8.39 8.73 6.25
N GLN A 136 7.70 9.70 5.67
CA GLN A 136 8.28 10.83 4.97
C GLN A 136 7.93 12.10 5.71
N ALA A 137 8.94 12.87 6.11
CA ALA A 137 8.73 14.19 6.68
C ALA A 137 9.19 15.28 5.71
N HIS A 138 8.37 16.31 5.60
CA HIS A 138 8.63 17.53 4.86
C HIS A 138 8.60 18.69 5.86
N TYR A 139 9.67 19.49 5.91
CA TYR A 139 9.85 20.47 6.97
C TYR A 139 10.74 21.63 6.55
N ASP A 140 10.59 22.76 7.23
CA ASP A 140 11.53 23.88 7.11
C ASP A 140 12.87 23.51 7.77
N ALA A 141 14.00 23.76 7.11
CA ALA A 141 15.35 23.48 7.58
C ALA A 141 15.64 24.13 8.94
N ALA A 142 14.99 25.25 9.28
CA ALA A 142 15.07 25.85 10.61
C ALA A 142 14.57 24.91 11.72
N HIS A 143 13.70 23.95 11.39
CA HIS A 143 13.14 22.96 12.30
C HIS A 143 13.80 21.57 12.20
N GLU A 144 14.91 21.43 11.48
CA GLU A 144 15.56 20.14 11.20
C GLU A 144 15.77 19.29 12.45
N ASN A 145 16.40 19.86 13.48
CA ASN A 145 16.67 19.12 14.73
C ASN A 145 15.39 18.63 15.40
N THR A 146 14.34 19.45 15.42
CA THR A 146 13.04 19.13 16.01
C THR A 146 12.38 17.99 15.24
N VAL A 147 12.32 18.09 13.91
CA VAL A 147 11.67 17.09 13.05
C VAL A 147 12.46 15.78 13.02
N MET A 148 13.80 15.82 12.98
CA MET A 148 14.63 14.63 13.09
C MET A 148 14.40 13.89 14.41
N THR A 149 14.29 14.62 15.53
CA THR A 149 14.03 14.04 16.85
C THR A 149 12.64 13.39 16.89
N ILE A 150 11.61 14.08 16.40
CA ILE A 150 10.23 13.59 16.39
C ILE A 150 10.08 12.38 15.47
N THR A 151 10.60 12.45 14.25
CA THR A 151 10.55 11.33 13.29
C THR A 151 11.29 10.11 13.86
N LEU A 152 12.47 10.30 14.45
CA LEU A 152 13.19 9.21 15.09
C LEU A 152 12.39 8.59 16.24
N TYR A 153 11.76 9.41 17.08
CA TYR A 153 10.89 8.94 18.16
C TYR A 153 9.72 8.12 17.62
N ILE A 154 9.02 8.60 16.58
CA ILE A 154 7.91 7.87 15.95
C ILE A 154 8.43 6.54 15.39
N ALA A 155 9.54 6.56 14.65
CA ALA A 155 10.11 5.36 14.04
C ALA A 155 10.53 4.30 15.08
N GLN A 156 11.06 4.74 16.23
CA GLN A 156 11.47 3.84 17.30
C GLN A 156 10.29 3.29 18.10
N THR A 157 9.25 4.10 18.35
CA THR A 157 8.06 3.70 19.11
C THR A 157 7.05 2.92 18.28
N LEU A 158 7.11 3.03 16.96
CA LEU A 158 6.26 2.28 16.04
C LEU A 158 6.42 0.78 16.26
N SER A 159 5.30 0.16 16.63
CA SER A 159 5.18 -1.25 16.94
C SER A 159 4.18 -1.89 15.99
N PHE A 160 4.61 -2.90 15.25
CA PHE A 160 3.72 -3.69 14.41
C PHE A 160 2.76 -4.46 15.31
N THR A 161 1.46 -4.19 15.17
CA THR A 161 0.48 -4.94 15.93
C THR A 161 0.40 -6.36 15.36
N PRO A 162 0.37 -7.40 16.21
CA PRO A 162 0.01 -8.74 15.79
C PRO A 162 -1.33 -8.64 15.09
N THR A 163 -1.30 -8.87 13.80
CA THR A 163 -2.45 -8.62 12.98
C THR A 163 -3.53 -9.66 13.31
N LYS A 164 -4.65 -9.20 13.90
CA LYS A 164 -5.96 -9.76 13.50
C LYS A 164 -6.17 -9.67 11.96
N GLN A 165 -5.30 -8.93 11.27
CA GLN A 165 -5.17 -8.74 9.82
C GLN A 165 -4.34 -9.82 9.09
N LEU A 166 -4.46 -11.10 9.46
CA LEU A 166 -4.41 -12.13 8.41
C LEU A 166 -5.57 -11.93 7.40
N ARG A 167 -6.55 -11.07 7.75
CA ARG A 167 -7.62 -10.60 6.87
C ARG A 167 -7.23 -9.50 5.87
N ASN A 168 -6.18 -8.70 6.11
CA ASN A 168 -5.70 -7.72 5.11
C ASN A 168 -4.49 -8.26 4.31
N ALA A 169 -3.86 -9.35 4.76
CA ALA A 169 -2.98 -10.15 3.90
C ALA A 169 -3.78 -10.85 2.77
N LEU A 170 -5.11 -10.89 2.87
CA LEU A 170 -6.02 -11.22 1.76
C LEU A 170 -6.28 -10.04 0.80
N ASP A 171 -5.79 -8.83 1.13
CA ASP A 171 -5.99 -7.57 0.40
C ASP A 171 -4.71 -7.00 -0.21
N ASP A 172 -3.55 -7.66 -0.06
CA ASP A 172 -2.53 -7.53 -1.11
C ASP A 172 -3.04 -8.34 -2.30
N LEU A 173 -3.94 -7.70 -3.06
CA LEU A 173 -4.52 -8.24 -4.29
C LEU A 173 -3.43 -8.81 -5.19
N ASP A 174 -2.25 -8.18 -5.21
CA ASP A 174 -1.10 -8.66 -5.96
C ASP A 174 -0.60 -10.02 -5.44
N MET A 175 -0.45 -10.20 -4.13
CA MET A 175 -0.07 -11.50 -3.56
C MET A 175 -1.18 -12.55 -3.67
N ARG A 176 -2.44 -12.17 -3.49
CA ARG A 176 -3.57 -13.09 -3.54
C ARG A 176 -3.82 -13.63 -4.95
N LEU A 177 -3.57 -12.81 -5.96
CA LEU A 177 -3.75 -13.20 -7.36
C LEU A 177 -2.53 -13.95 -7.91
N LYS A 178 -1.35 -13.81 -7.31
CA LYS A 178 -0.14 -14.56 -7.72
C LYS A 178 -0.35 -16.06 -7.63
N GLY A 179 -0.05 -16.75 -8.73
CA GLY A 179 -0.20 -18.19 -8.85
C GLY A 179 -1.66 -18.64 -8.93
N GLY A 180 -2.63 -17.72 -9.00
CA GLY A 180 -4.04 -18.06 -9.03
C GLY A 180 -4.50 -18.57 -10.40
N HIS A 181 -5.44 -19.50 -10.38
CA HIS A 181 -6.23 -19.91 -11.55
C HIS A 181 -7.70 -19.64 -11.21
N PHE A 182 -8.33 -18.74 -11.96
CA PHE A 182 -9.67 -18.26 -11.69
C PHE A 182 -10.60 -18.57 -12.86
N VAL A 183 -11.79 -19.07 -12.54
CA VAL A 183 -12.87 -19.26 -13.51
C VAL A 183 -14.05 -18.39 -13.12
N TYR A 184 -14.61 -17.67 -14.10
CA TYR A 184 -15.78 -16.84 -13.91
C TYR A 184 -16.58 -16.75 -15.20
N SER A 185 -17.88 -16.53 -15.05
CA SER A 185 -18.78 -16.24 -16.17
C SER A 185 -19.05 -14.75 -16.20
N LYS A 186 -19.03 -14.13 -17.39
CA LYS A 186 -19.39 -12.73 -17.60
C LYS A 186 -20.51 -12.65 -18.63
N LEU A 187 -21.49 -11.79 -18.39
CA LEU A 187 -22.52 -11.49 -19.39
C LEU A 187 -21.90 -10.54 -20.43
N ASP A 188 -21.78 -11.01 -21.67
CA ASP A 188 -21.31 -10.21 -22.81
C ASP A 188 -22.26 -10.44 -24.00
N GLY A 189 -22.69 -9.35 -24.65
CA GLY A 189 -23.65 -9.44 -25.77
C GLY A 189 -24.98 -10.15 -25.46
N GLY A 190 -25.36 -10.28 -24.19
CA GLY A 190 -26.57 -11.01 -23.76
C GLY A 190 -26.38 -12.52 -23.53
N TYR A 191 -25.16 -13.02 -23.68
CA TYR A 191 -24.80 -14.42 -23.42
C TYR A 191 -23.88 -14.54 -22.21
N GLU A 192 -24.01 -15.64 -21.48
CA GLU A 192 -23.08 -15.98 -20.41
C GLU A 192 -21.82 -16.61 -21.03
N GLU A 193 -20.72 -15.86 -21.02
CA GLU A 193 -19.45 -16.27 -21.59
C GLU A 193 -18.49 -16.70 -20.48
N LYS A 194 -17.91 -17.88 -20.64
CA LYS A 194 -16.98 -18.46 -19.67
C LYS A 194 -15.59 -17.90 -19.89
N ARG A 195 -14.90 -17.55 -18.80
CA ARG A 195 -13.51 -17.10 -18.80
C ARG A 195 -12.68 -17.92 -17.82
N GLU A 196 -11.52 -18.35 -18.25
CA GLU A 196 -10.50 -18.98 -17.42
C GLU A 196 -9.23 -18.15 -17.45
N LEU A 197 -8.74 -17.74 -16.29
CA LEU A 197 -7.65 -16.80 -16.13
C LEU A 197 -6.58 -17.41 -15.22
N TRP A 198 -5.36 -17.56 -15.74
CA TRP A 198 -4.19 -17.94 -14.97
C TRP A 198 -3.31 -16.72 -14.77
N LEU A 199 -2.95 -16.44 -13.52
CA LEU A 199 -2.09 -15.33 -13.12
C LEU A 199 -0.82 -15.93 -12.51
N CYS A 200 0.21 -16.13 -13.32
CA CYS A 200 1.46 -16.72 -12.88
C CYS A 200 2.19 -15.84 -11.85
N SER A 201 2.95 -16.46 -10.95
CA SER A 201 3.76 -15.78 -9.92
C SER A 201 4.79 -14.81 -10.51
N ASP A 202 5.27 -15.08 -11.73
CA ASP A 202 6.23 -14.28 -12.50
C ASP A 202 5.59 -13.14 -13.31
N LYS A 203 4.33 -12.81 -13.03
CA LYS A 203 3.55 -11.76 -13.70
C LYS A 203 3.09 -12.06 -15.12
N ARG A 204 3.24 -13.27 -15.63
CA ARG A 204 2.58 -13.67 -16.89
C ARG A 204 1.13 -14.07 -16.65
N TYR A 205 0.25 -13.80 -17.62
CA TYR A 205 -1.10 -14.36 -17.62
C TYR A 205 -1.41 -15.17 -18.87
N LEU A 206 -2.40 -16.04 -18.71
CA LEU A 206 -3.13 -16.69 -19.77
C LEU A 206 -4.61 -16.44 -19.51
N LEU A 207 -5.34 -15.96 -20.50
CA LEU A 207 -6.79 -15.79 -20.44
C LEU A 207 -7.41 -16.58 -21.59
N MET A 208 -8.31 -17.50 -21.26
CA MET A 208 -9.12 -18.24 -22.22
C MET A 208 -10.56 -17.75 -22.14
N GLU A 209 -11.07 -17.21 -23.24
CA GLU A 209 -12.44 -16.70 -23.35
C GLU A 209 -13.24 -17.63 -24.27
N GLU A 210 -14.37 -18.15 -23.78
CA GLU A 210 -15.33 -18.90 -24.57
C GLU A 210 -16.46 -17.97 -24.98
N ARG A 211 -16.43 -17.52 -26.23
CA ARG A 211 -17.37 -16.54 -26.79
C ARG A 211 -18.44 -17.18 -27.64
N THR A 212 -19.62 -16.60 -27.65
CA THR A 212 -20.67 -17.05 -28.58
C THR A 212 -20.42 -16.46 -29.97
N ALA A 213 -20.29 -17.31 -30.99
CA ALA A 213 -20.14 -16.87 -32.37
C ALA A 213 -21.41 -16.17 -32.86
N ALA A 214 -21.25 -15.26 -33.83
CA ALA A 214 -22.38 -14.64 -34.53
C ALA A 214 -23.30 -15.73 -35.10
N GLY A 215 -24.50 -15.89 -34.52
CA GLY A 215 -25.46 -16.96 -34.85
C GLY A 215 -25.88 -17.87 -33.69
N GLY A 216 -25.32 -17.72 -32.48
CA GLY A 216 -25.88 -18.25 -31.23
C GLY A 216 -25.71 -19.75 -30.95
N MET A 217 -25.31 -20.54 -31.95
CA MET A 217 -25.19 -22.01 -31.85
C MET A 217 -23.76 -22.54 -31.78
N SER A 218 -22.75 -21.69 -32.01
CA SER A 218 -21.34 -22.09 -32.01
C SER A 218 -20.56 -21.28 -30.99
N ARG A 219 -19.61 -21.93 -30.32
CA ARG A 219 -18.71 -21.30 -29.35
C ARG A 219 -17.31 -21.24 -29.92
N ILE A 220 -16.67 -20.07 -29.82
CA ILE A 220 -15.30 -19.83 -30.24
C ILE A 220 -14.47 -19.71 -28.97
N GLN A 221 -13.32 -20.37 -28.95
CA GLN A 221 -12.36 -20.24 -27.87
C GLN A 221 -11.22 -19.33 -28.32
N GLU A 222 -11.04 -18.23 -27.60
CA GLU A 222 -9.96 -17.28 -27.84
C GLU A 222 -8.96 -17.36 -26.68
N GLN A 223 -7.67 -17.33 -27.02
CA GLN A 223 -6.59 -17.37 -26.05
C GLN A 223 -5.80 -16.06 -26.11
N LYS A 224 -5.61 -15.44 -24.95
CA LYS A 224 -4.80 -14.23 -24.76
C LYS A 224 -3.70 -14.49 -23.75
N LEU A 225 -2.56 -13.85 -23.98
CA LEU A 225 -1.33 -14.04 -23.22
C LEU A 225 -0.68 -12.68 -23.00
N GLY A 226 0.02 -12.51 -21.90
CA GLY A 226 0.73 -11.26 -21.65
C GLY A 226 1.24 -11.14 -20.22
N LYS A 227 1.32 -9.90 -19.72
CA LYS A 227 1.68 -9.57 -18.34
C LYS A 227 0.52 -9.00 -17.57
N TRP A 228 0.47 -9.29 -16.27
CA TRP A 228 -0.56 -8.75 -15.40
C TRP A 228 0.03 -7.92 -14.27
N SER A 229 -0.75 -6.94 -13.81
CA SER A 229 -0.46 -6.10 -12.65
C SER A 229 -1.75 -5.75 -11.93
N VAL A 230 -1.63 -5.26 -10.69
CA VAL A 230 -2.76 -4.72 -9.94
C VAL A 230 -2.50 -3.25 -9.68
N GLU A 231 -3.49 -2.41 -10.00
CA GLU A 231 -3.50 -1.00 -9.63
C GLU A 231 -4.79 -0.69 -8.89
N ASN A 232 -4.68 -0.23 -7.64
CA ASN A 232 -5.80 -0.01 -6.75
C ASN A 232 -6.68 -1.27 -6.62
N THR A 233 -7.92 -1.22 -7.10
CA THR A 233 -8.88 -2.32 -7.10
C THR A 233 -9.09 -2.89 -8.51
N HIS A 234 -8.11 -2.76 -9.41
CA HIS A 234 -8.21 -3.27 -10.77
C HIS A 234 -7.07 -4.23 -11.08
N LEU A 235 -7.40 -5.32 -11.76
CA LEU A 235 -6.46 -6.20 -12.43
C LEU A 235 -6.30 -5.71 -13.87
N LEU A 236 -5.06 -5.41 -14.25
CA LEU A 236 -4.68 -4.99 -15.59
C LEU A 236 -4.02 -6.18 -16.30
N LEU A 237 -4.53 -6.52 -17.47
CA LEU A 237 -3.97 -7.53 -18.37
C LEU A 237 -3.37 -6.81 -19.58
N HIS A 238 -2.06 -6.90 -19.75
CA HIS A 238 -1.31 -6.28 -20.83
C HIS A 238 -0.83 -7.33 -21.82
N GLY A 239 -1.40 -7.34 -23.03
CA GLY A 239 -0.92 -8.16 -24.14
C GLY A 239 0.23 -7.49 -24.90
N ASP A 240 0.59 -8.06 -26.04
CA ASP A 240 1.69 -7.56 -26.88
C ASP A 240 1.42 -6.17 -27.49
N ASP A 241 0.14 -5.84 -27.72
CA ASP A 241 -0.30 -4.58 -28.35
C ASP A 241 -0.77 -3.50 -27.34
N GLY A 242 -0.62 -3.74 -26.03
CA GLY A 242 -1.00 -2.78 -24.98
C GLY A 242 -1.90 -3.38 -23.90
N LEU A 243 -2.88 -2.60 -23.43
CA LEU A 243 -3.82 -3.07 -22.40
C LEU A 243 -4.94 -3.89 -23.07
N ASP A 244 -4.92 -5.21 -22.84
CA ASP A 244 -5.93 -6.14 -23.34
C ASP A 244 -7.23 -6.07 -22.53
N GLN A 245 -7.11 -5.95 -21.20
CA GLN A 245 -8.26 -5.98 -20.31
C GLN A 245 -8.01 -5.22 -19.00
N LEU A 246 -9.07 -4.53 -18.55
CA LEU A 246 -9.14 -3.92 -17.23
C LEU A 246 -10.31 -4.57 -16.48
N ILE A 247 -10.02 -5.26 -15.38
CA ILE A 247 -10.99 -6.02 -14.61
C ILE A 247 -11.15 -5.37 -13.23
N GLY A 248 -12.36 -4.96 -12.88
CA GLY A 248 -12.66 -4.45 -11.54
C GLY A 248 -12.68 -5.58 -10.52
N ILE A 249 -11.93 -5.44 -9.43
CA ILE A 249 -11.87 -6.41 -8.34
C ILE A 249 -12.68 -5.90 -7.15
N THR A 250 -13.65 -6.69 -6.71
CA THR A 250 -14.39 -6.44 -5.47
C THR A 250 -14.50 -7.71 -4.64
N PHE A 251 -14.88 -7.54 -3.37
CA PHE A 251 -15.15 -8.66 -2.46
C PHE A 251 -16.57 -8.56 -1.92
N GLN A 252 -17.29 -9.67 -1.97
CA GLN A 252 -18.60 -9.83 -1.36
C GLN A 252 -18.65 -11.16 -0.61
N ASP A 253 -18.96 -11.14 0.69
CA ASP A 253 -19.06 -12.34 1.53
C ASP A 253 -17.86 -13.30 1.43
N LYS A 254 -16.64 -12.73 1.35
CA LYS A 254 -15.35 -13.42 1.13
C LYS A 254 -15.14 -14.00 -0.27
N ALA A 255 -16.12 -13.93 -1.16
CA ALA A 255 -15.95 -14.27 -2.57
C ALA A 255 -15.20 -13.14 -3.31
N LEU A 256 -14.28 -13.51 -4.18
CA LEU A 256 -13.60 -12.61 -5.12
C LEU A 256 -14.51 -12.40 -6.32
N LEU A 257 -14.76 -11.15 -6.68
CA LEU A 257 -15.58 -10.78 -7.83
C LEU A 257 -14.71 -10.05 -8.86
N PHE A 258 -14.82 -10.47 -10.12
CA PHE A 258 -14.24 -9.81 -11.30
C PHE A 258 -15.37 -9.16 -12.09
N ASP A 259 -15.33 -7.83 -12.25
CA ASP A 259 -16.41 -7.02 -12.84
C ASP A 259 -17.78 -7.27 -12.20
N SER A 260 -17.80 -7.51 -10.88
CA SER A 260 -19.01 -7.92 -10.11
C SER A 260 -19.52 -9.34 -10.38
N TYR A 261 -18.79 -10.14 -11.17
CA TYR A 261 -19.07 -11.56 -11.37
C TYR A 261 -18.23 -12.39 -10.42
N ARG A 262 -18.87 -13.33 -9.73
CA ARG A 262 -18.20 -14.22 -8.79
C ARG A 262 -17.17 -15.08 -9.53
N SER A 263 -15.94 -15.05 -9.03
CA SER A 263 -14.84 -15.90 -9.50
C SER A 263 -14.61 -17.07 -8.56
N TYR A 264 -14.16 -18.17 -9.13
CA TYR A 264 -13.83 -19.41 -8.44
C TYR A 264 -12.36 -19.73 -8.66
N GLU A 265 -11.63 -19.86 -7.56
CA GLU A 265 -10.22 -20.25 -7.59
C GLU A 265 -10.12 -21.78 -7.72
N LEU A 266 -9.35 -22.24 -8.70
CA LEU A 266 -9.07 -23.63 -9.00
C LEU A 266 -7.58 -23.92 -8.82
N ALA A 267 -7.21 -25.20 -8.85
CA ALA A 267 -5.81 -25.60 -8.85
C ALA A 267 -5.10 -25.04 -10.09
N ASN A 268 -3.94 -24.40 -9.88
CA ASN A 268 -3.10 -23.92 -10.97
C ASN A 268 -2.11 -25.00 -11.40
N HIS A 269 -2.32 -25.55 -12.59
CA HIS A 269 -1.44 -26.56 -13.19
C HIS A 269 -0.48 -25.98 -14.23
N LEU A 270 -0.63 -24.69 -14.57
CA LEU A 270 0.01 -24.07 -15.72
C LEU A 270 1.20 -23.19 -15.31
N CYS A 271 1.10 -22.52 -14.16
CA CYS A 271 2.16 -21.71 -13.59
C CYS A 271 2.61 -22.33 -12.26
N LYS A 272 3.91 -22.54 -12.07
CA LYS A 272 4.52 -22.89 -10.78
C LYS A 272 5.13 -21.65 -10.14
#